data_AF-A0A1T4NBC5-F1
#
_entry.id   AF-A0A1T4NBC5-F1
#
_cell.length_a   1.000
_cell.length_b   1.000
_cell.length_c   1.000
_cell.angle_alpha   90.00
_cell.angle_beta   90.00
_cell.angle_gamma   90.00
#
_symmetry.space_group_name_H-M   'P 1'
#
loop_
_entity.id
_entity.type
_entity.pdbx_description
1 polymer ?
#
loop_
_entity_poly.entity_id
_entity_poly.type
_entity_poly.pdbx_seq_one_letter_code
_entity_poly.pdbx_strand_id
1 'polypeptide(L)'
;MKHTGCTSLAELVARELDVPPEDIMLLRHSSESVKKLLATGGTVEDYTYTQPTGSAYDYHHPDKTPIKVVVVIVRDRVYGVFKVLGVEREGTTYSLTSAAHRRFDIERGKPPRPAKRFSMLPVHTAYADLTVQGWEGRSRTAVQRSDGSFFLEIVVAPPIDPEGSEALQEQLDRRLQAALTDTPAQRRQRLMLAPKLPRKISVATVAFVRNADVIAEVLLRAAGKCESCFASAPFFRRTDHSPYLEVHHRIRLADGGEDTVANAIALCPNCHRREHYA
;
A
#
# COMPACT_ATOMS: atom_id res chain seq x y z
N MET A 1 -25.10 -14.81 -1.51
CA MET A 1 -24.74 -15.21 -0.14
C MET A 1 -24.22 -13.96 0.56
N LYS A 2 -24.80 -13.57 1.71
CA LYS A 2 -24.35 -12.39 2.46
C LYS A 2 -22.97 -12.72 3.05
N HIS A 3 -21.94 -11.94 2.72
CA HIS A 3 -20.60 -12.05 3.31
C HIS A 3 -20.62 -11.56 4.77
N THR A 4 -21.24 -12.33 5.67
CA THR A 4 -21.22 -12.09 7.11
C THR A 4 -19.83 -12.44 7.65
N GLY A 5 -18.94 -11.45 7.70
CA GLY A 5 -17.62 -11.58 8.33
C GLY A 5 -16.51 -10.66 7.81
N CYS A 6 -16.71 -9.96 6.67
CA CYS A 6 -15.69 -9.09 6.09
C CYS A 6 -16.03 -7.62 6.32
N THR A 7 -15.17 -6.86 7.00
CA THR A 7 -15.33 -5.41 7.19
C THR A 7 -15.23 -4.68 5.85
N SER A 8 -16.14 -3.74 5.59
CA SER A 8 -16.14 -2.98 4.33
C SER A 8 -14.94 -2.04 4.23
N LEU A 9 -14.53 -1.69 3.01
CA LEU A 9 -13.46 -0.72 2.75
C LEU A 9 -13.77 0.63 3.42
N ALA A 10 -15.03 1.05 3.41
CA ALA A 10 -15.47 2.28 4.05
C ALA A 10 -15.24 2.23 5.58
N GLU A 11 -15.67 1.17 6.25
CA GLU A 11 -15.46 0.99 7.70
C GLU A 11 -13.97 0.87 8.07
N LEU A 12 -13.18 0.22 7.21
CA LEU A 12 -11.74 0.09 7.37
C LEU A 12 -11.03 1.45 7.34
N VAL A 13 -11.39 2.32 6.39
CA VAL A 13 -10.85 3.68 6.26
C VAL A 13 -11.41 4.60 7.35
N ALA A 14 -12.69 4.48 7.69
CA ALA A 14 -13.33 5.22 8.79
C ALA A 14 -12.56 5.06 10.11
N ARG A 15 -12.25 3.81 10.46
CA ARG A 15 -11.49 3.49 11.67
C ARG A 15 -10.03 3.95 11.61
N GLU A 16 -9.37 3.85 10.46
CA GLU A 16 -7.96 4.29 10.32
C GLU A 16 -7.83 5.81 10.45
N LEU A 17 -8.78 6.57 9.91
CA LEU A 17 -8.72 8.03 9.83
C LEU A 17 -9.54 8.76 10.89
N ASP A 18 -10.22 8.01 11.75
CA ASP A 18 -11.12 8.52 12.79
C ASP A 18 -12.20 9.45 12.23
N VAL A 19 -12.93 8.97 11.21
CA VAL A 19 -14.04 9.68 10.59
C VAL A 19 -15.29 8.78 10.51
N PRO A 20 -16.50 9.35 10.59
CA PRO A 20 -17.72 8.58 10.38
C PRO A 20 -17.80 7.99 8.95
N PRO A 21 -18.32 6.75 8.76
CA PRO A 21 -18.47 6.16 7.43
C PRO A 21 -19.31 7.01 6.45
N GLU A 22 -20.27 7.79 6.94
CA GLU A 22 -21.10 8.71 6.15
C GLU A 22 -20.34 9.88 5.53
N ASP A 23 -19.16 10.22 6.07
CA ASP A 23 -18.27 11.24 5.53
C ASP A 23 -17.33 10.67 4.45
N ILE A 24 -17.44 9.37 4.13
CA ILE A 24 -16.60 8.66 3.16
C ILE A 24 -17.33 8.48 1.84
N MET A 25 -16.62 8.77 0.74
CA MET A 25 -17.05 8.42 -0.60
C MET A 25 -16.06 7.44 -1.24
N LEU A 26 -16.58 6.37 -1.82
CA LEU A 26 -15.82 5.47 -2.68
C LEU A 26 -16.01 5.90 -4.14
N LEU A 27 -14.92 6.24 -4.82
CA LEU A 27 -14.92 6.77 -6.18
C LEU A 27 -14.14 5.83 -7.11
N ARG A 28 -14.84 5.12 -8.00
CA ARG A 28 -14.23 4.26 -9.01
C ARG A 28 -14.13 5.00 -10.34
N HIS A 29 -12.91 5.32 -10.74
CA HIS A 29 -12.64 5.80 -12.09
C HIS A 29 -12.60 4.64 -13.08
N SER A 30 -13.24 4.82 -14.23
CA SER A 30 -13.18 3.84 -15.32
C SER A 30 -11.72 3.65 -15.78
N SER A 31 -11.26 2.40 -15.84
CA SER A 31 -9.92 2.04 -16.33
C SER A 31 -9.63 2.61 -17.71
N GLU A 32 -10.63 2.63 -18.60
CA GLU A 32 -10.53 3.18 -19.95
C GLU A 32 -10.43 4.72 -19.92
N SER A 33 -11.20 5.36 -19.04
CA SER A 33 -11.13 6.83 -18.86
C SER A 33 -9.77 7.24 -18.30
N VAL A 34 -9.24 6.53 -17.29
CA VAL A 34 -7.91 6.79 -16.74
C VAL A 34 -6.83 6.56 -17.78
N LYS A 35 -6.91 5.48 -18.57
CA LYS A 35 -5.94 5.21 -19.65
C LYS A 35 -5.87 6.37 -20.64
N LYS A 36 -7.02 6.85 -21.11
CA LYS A 36 -7.11 7.98 -22.03
C LYS A 36 -6.60 9.28 -21.40
N LEU A 37 -6.98 9.55 -20.16
CA LEU A 37 -6.51 10.73 -19.42
C LEU A 37 -4.99 10.76 -19.28
N LEU A 38 -4.38 9.63 -18.92
CA LEU A 38 -2.92 9.54 -18.81
C LEU A 38 -2.24 9.73 -20.18
N ALA A 39 -2.85 9.23 -21.27
CA ALA A 39 -2.33 9.40 -22.63
C ALA A 39 -2.32 10.87 -23.08
N THR A 40 -3.20 11.73 -22.55
CA THR A 40 -3.17 13.18 -22.83
C THR A 40 -2.20 13.95 -21.92
N GLY A 41 -1.53 13.27 -20.99
CA GLY A 41 -0.67 13.86 -19.95
C GLY A 41 -1.42 14.37 -18.72
N GLY A 42 -2.69 14.02 -18.56
CA GLY A 42 -3.48 14.37 -17.36
C GLY A 42 -3.17 13.44 -16.20
N THR A 43 -3.66 13.76 -15.00
CA THR A 43 -3.44 12.96 -13.79
C THR A 43 -4.74 12.56 -13.12
N VAL A 44 -4.73 11.44 -12.39
CA VAL A 44 -5.90 10.97 -11.64
C VAL A 44 -6.29 11.97 -10.55
N GLU A 45 -5.33 12.69 -9.98
CA GLU A 45 -5.55 13.76 -9.00
C GLU A 45 -6.25 14.96 -9.61
N ASP A 46 -5.88 15.38 -10.83
CA ASP A 46 -6.58 16.47 -11.51
C ASP A 46 -8.05 16.08 -11.77
N TYR A 47 -8.27 14.82 -12.17
CA TYR A 47 -9.61 14.26 -12.35
C TYR A 47 -10.40 14.08 -11.05
N THR A 48 -9.71 13.79 -9.95
CA THR A 48 -10.34 13.53 -8.65
C THR A 48 -10.64 14.82 -7.91
N TYR A 49 -9.78 15.84 -7.96
CA TYR A 49 -10.03 17.04 -7.18
C TYR A 49 -10.92 18.06 -7.90
N THR A 50 -11.31 17.82 -9.16
CA THR A 50 -12.29 18.66 -9.85
C THR A 50 -13.58 17.87 -10.09
N GLN A 51 -14.68 18.26 -9.44
CA GLN A 51 -15.97 17.57 -9.57
C GLN A 51 -17.08 18.51 -10.05
N PRO A 52 -17.95 18.08 -10.99
CA PRO A 52 -19.07 18.89 -11.44
C PRO A 52 -20.06 19.15 -10.30
N THR A 53 -20.48 20.42 -10.16
CA THR A 53 -21.40 20.87 -9.11
C THR A 53 -22.75 20.17 -9.22
N GLY A 54 -23.30 19.70 -8.09
CA GLY A 54 -24.60 19.03 -8.05
C GLY A 54 -24.64 17.66 -8.74
N SER A 55 -23.49 17.10 -9.11
CA SER A 55 -23.40 15.74 -9.63
C SER A 55 -23.20 14.72 -8.50
N ALA A 56 -23.41 13.44 -8.78
CA ALA A 56 -23.12 12.37 -7.82
C ALA A 56 -21.65 12.37 -7.32
N TYR A 57 -20.74 13.03 -8.04
CA TYR A 57 -19.32 13.15 -7.70
C TYR A 57 -19.01 14.38 -6.82
N ASP A 58 -19.94 15.33 -6.67
CA ASP A 58 -19.72 16.54 -5.89
C ASP A 58 -19.56 16.18 -4.40
N TYR A 59 -18.37 16.41 -3.85
CA TYR A 59 -18.09 16.13 -2.44
C TYR A 59 -18.94 17.00 -1.50
N HIS A 60 -19.28 18.21 -1.93
CA HIS A 60 -20.16 19.15 -1.23
C HIS A 60 -21.48 19.29 -2.00
N HIS A 61 -22.10 18.16 -2.35
CA HIS A 61 -23.43 18.14 -2.97
C HIS A 61 -24.47 18.75 -2.01
N PRO A 62 -25.37 19.64 -2.46
CA PRO A 62 -26.30 20.36 -1.58
C PRO A 62 -27.24 19.43 -0.80
N ASP A 63 -27.70 18.36 -1.43
CA ASP A 63 -28.68 17.43 -0.85
C ASP A 63 -28.07 16.15 -0.24
N LYS A 64 -26.74 16.10 -0.02
CA LYS A 64 -26.06 14.91 0.52
C LYS A 64 -25.10 15.31 1.63
N THR A 65 -24.75 14.36 2.50
CA THR A 65 -23.70 14.54 3.51
C THR A 65 -22.40 15.01 2.85
N PRO A 66 -21.77 16.09 3.35
CA PRO A 66 -20.47 16.52 2.86
C PRO A 66 -19.40 15.44 3.07
N ILE A 67 -18.62 15.17 2.02
CA ILE A 67 -17.57 14.14 2.05
C ILE A 67 -16.28 14.74 2.59
N LYS A 68 -15.72 14.11 3.63
CA LYS A 68 -14.41 14.48 4.21
C LYS A 68 -13.28 13.59 3.72
N VAL A 69 -13.59 12.36 3.29
CA VAL A 69 -12.59 11.40 2.80
C VAL A 69 -13.07 10.74 1.51
N VAL A 70 -12.20 10.72 0.50
CA VAL A 70 -12.46 10.05 -0.78
C VAL A 70 -11.47 8.92 -0.94
N VAL A 71 -11.99 7.70 -1.14
CA VAL A 71 -11.19 6.53 -1.52
C VAL A 71 -11.29 6.37 -3.03
N VAL A 72 -10.20 6.61 -3.74
CA VAL A 72 -10.14 6.53 -5.20
C VAL A 72 -9.74 5.12 -5.60
N ILE A 73 -10.49 4.55 -6.55
CA ILE A 73 -10.30 3.20 -7.06
C ILE A 73 -10.02 3.29 -8.56
N VAL A 74 -8.93 2.68 -8.99
CA VAL A 74 -8.49 2.61 -10.40
C VAL A 74 -8.07 1.17 -10.68
N ARG A 75 -8.56 0.59 -11.78
CA ARG A 75 -8.28 -0.82 -12.14
C ARG A 75 -8.52 -1.79 -10.97
N ASP A 76 -9.62 -1.57 -10.27
CA ASP A 76 -10.08 -2.40 -9.14
C ASP A 76 -9.07 -2.50 -8.00
N ARG A 77 -8.25 -1.46 -7.85
CA ARG A 77 -7.33 -1.29 -6.73
C ARG A 77 -7.54 0.07 -6.08
N VAL A 78 -7.32 0.15 -4.78
CA VAL A 78 -7.29 1.44 -4.06
C VAL A 78 -6.10 2.25 -4.56
N TYR A 79 -6.36 3.21 -5.44
CA TYR A 79 -5.35 4.11 -5.99
C TYR A 79 -4.81 5.06 -4.91
N GLY A 80 -5.68 5.55 -4.04
CA GLY A 80 -5.29 6.43 -2.95
C GLY A 80 -6.49 6.85 -2.10
N VAL A 81 -6.18 7.34 -0.90
CA VAL A 81 -7.17 7.91 0.02
C VAL A 81 -6.81 9.37 0.23
N PHE A 82 -7.81 10.25 0.13
CA PHE A 82 -7.60 11.69 0.16
C PHE A 82 -8.57 12.35 1.14
N LYS A 83 -8.06 13.22 2.01
CA LYS A 83 -8.91 14.12 2.80
C LYS A 83 -9.34 15.31 1.94
N VAL A 84 -10.63 15.64 1.97
CA VAL A 84 -11.20 16.83 1.35
C VAL A 84 -11.14 17.96 2.38
N LEU A 85 -10.32 18.98 2.12
CA LEU A 85 -10.14 20.11 3.04
C LEU A 85 -11.16 21.22 2.81
N GLY A 86 -11.74 21.27 1.61
CA GLY A 86 -12.76 22.25 1.23
C GLY A 86 -12.70 22.58 -0.26
N VAL A 87 -13.51 23.55 -0.68
CA VAL A 87 -13.51 24.07 -2.06
C VAL A 87 -12.37 25.08 -2.17
N GLU A 88 -11.41 24.82 -3.05
CA GLU A 88 -10.32 25.73 -3.41
C GLU A 88 -10.81 26.83 -4.37
N ARG A 89 -11.61 26.43 -5.37
CA ARG A 89 -12.10 27.33 -6.43
C ARG A 89 -13.36 26.79 -7.09
N GLU A 90 -14.22 27.70 -7.58
CA GLU A 90 -15.37 27.36 -8.42
C GLU A 90 -15.18 27.87 -9.85
N GLY A 91 -15.87 27.26 -10.81
CA GLY A 91 -15.76 27.60 -12.22
C GLY A 91 -16.38 26.52 -13.09
N THR A 92 -15.72 26.18 -14.18
CA THR A 92 -16.11 25.06 -15.05
C THR A 92 -15.06 23.96 -15.02
N THR A 93 -15.44 22.75 -15.43
CA THR A 93 -14.48 21.64 -15.63
C THR A 93 -13.29 22.11 -16.48
N TYR A 94 -13.51 22.94 -17.50
CA TYR A 94 -12.43 23.44 -18.35
C TYR A 94 -11.54 24.47 -17.66
N SER A 95 -12.13 25.44 -16.94
CA SER A 95 -11.34 26.49 -16.30
C SER A 95 -10.55 26.00 -15.08
N LEU A 96 -10.96 24.87 -14.50
CA LEU A 96 -10.41 24.34 -13.24
C LEU A 96 -9.41 23.20 -13.42
N THR A 97 -9.38 22.53 -14.57
CA THR A 97 -8.44 21.43 -14.83
C THR A 97 -7.26 21.86 -15.69
N SER A 98 -6.20 21.04 -15.69
CA SER A 98 -5.05 21.20 -16.59
C SER A 98 -5.44 21.18 -18.07
N ALA A 99 -4.56 21.71 -18.93
CA ALA A 99 -4.74 21.65 -20.38
C ALA A 99 -4.83 20.19 -20.90
N ALA A 100 -4.08 19.28 -20.28
CA ALA A 100 -4.13 17.86 -20.60
C ALA A 100 -5.49 17.22 -20.29
N HIS A 101 -6.05 17.52 -19.12
CA HIS A 101 -7.39 17.08 -18.74
C HIS A 101 -8.47 17.69 -19.64
N ARG A 102 -8.36 18.97 -19.97
CA ARG A 102 -9.28 19.62 -20.93
C ARG A 102 -9.33 18.89 -22.27
N ARG A 103 -8.16 18.53 -22.83
CA ARG A 103 -8.10 17.75 -24.08
C ARG A 103 -8.83 16.41 -23.94
N PHE A 104 -8.62 15.73 -22.81
CA PHE A 104 -9.31 14.47 -22.51
C PHE A 104 -10.84 14.62 -22.47
N ASP A 105 -11.37 15.70 -21.87
CA ASP A 105 -12.82 15.98 -21.89
C ASP A 105 -13.32 16.28 -23.32
N ILE A 106 -12.58 17.08 -24.09
CA ILE A 106 -12.90 17.44 -25.49
C ILE A 106 -12.96 16.18 -26.37
N GLU A 107 -11.96 15.31 -26.30
CA GLU A 107 -11.88 14.06 -27.08
C GLU A 107 -13.05 13.10 -26.79
N ARG A 108 -13.66 13.22 -25.61
CA ARG A 108 -14.83 12.43 -25.19
C ARG A 108 -16.15 13.15 -25.41
N GLY A 109 -16.13 14.33 -26.06
CA GLY A 109 -17.30 15.14 -26.33
C GLY A 109 -18.00 15.65 -25.07
N LYS A 110 -17.25 15.93 -23.99
CA LYS A 110 -17.80 16.45 -22.74
C LYS A 110 -17.70 17.98 -22.70
N PRO A 111 -18.81 18.72 -22.79
CA PRO A 111 -18.77 20.19 -22.73
C PRO A 111 -18.37 20.68 -21.33
N PRO A 112 -17.92 21.95 -21.20
CA PRO A 112 -17.64 22.54 -19.91
C PRO A 112 -18.91 22.55 -19.05
N ARG A 113 -18.79 22.11 -17.80
CA ARG A 113 -19.89 22.10 -16.82
C ARG A 113 -19.48 22.88 -15.57
N PRO A 114 -20.42 23.52 -14.85
CA PRO A 114 -20.15 24.09 -13.54
C PRO A 114 -19.48 23.04 -12.63
N ALA A 115 -18.39 23.43 -11.98
CA ALA A 115 -17.57 22.52 -11.18
C ALA A 115 -16.87 23.23 -10.02
N LYS A 116 -16.45 22.42 -9.05
CA LYS A 116 -15.64 22.81 -7.90
C LYS A 116 -14.29 22.11 -7.97
N ARG A 117 -13.21 22.86 -7.75
CA ARG A 117 -11.87 22.35 -7.46
C ARG A 117 -11.74 22.25 -5.95
N PHE A 118 -11.40 21.09 -5.44
CA PHE A 118 -11.24 20.80 -4.03
C PHE A 118 -9.77 20.83 -3.64
N SER A 119 -9.48 21.44 -2.49
CA SER A 119 -8.20 21.26 -1.83
C SER A 119 -8.19 19.89 -1.19
N MET A 120 -7.29 19.01 -1.65
CA MET A 120 -7.25 17.62 -1.22
C MET A 120 -5.85 17.23 -0.74
N LEU A 121 -5.83 16.38 0.28
CA LEU A 121 -4.60 15.95 0.92
C LEU A 121 -4.47 14.42 0.85
N PRO A 122 -3.49 13.87 0.12
CA PRO A 122 -3.26 12.44 0.10
C PRO A 122 -2.90 11.93 1.51
N VAL A 123 -3.51 10.81 1.88
CA VAL A 123 -3.31 10.16 3.17
C VAL A 123 -2.59 8.84 2.94
N HIS A 124 -1.57 8.60 3.75
CA HIS A 124 -0.96 7.28 3.82
C HIS A 124 -1.95 6.31 4.47
N THR A 125 -2.38 5.30 3.73
CA THR A 125 -3.24 4.23 4.24
C THR A 125 -2.57 2.86 4.06
N ALA A 126 -2.89 1.92 4.94
CA ALA A 126 -2.54 0.51 4.77
C ALA A 126 -3.34 -0.21 3.67
N TYR A 127 -4.39 0.43 3.13
CA TYR A 127 -5.24 -0.15 2.10
C TYR A 127 -4.85 0.25 0.67
N ALA A 128 -3.83 1.10 0.50
CA ALA A 128 -3.33 1.48 -0.82
C ALA A 128 -2.87 0.25 -1.61
N ASP A 129 -3.15 0.26 -2.91
CA ASP A 129 -2.90 -0.81 -3.88
C ASP A 129 -3.65 -2.13 -3.64
N LEU A 130 -4.44 -2.25 -2.56
CA LEU A 130 -5.25 -3.45 -2.33
C LEU A 130 -6.35 -3.57 -3.38
N THR A 131 -6.57 -4.81 -3.82
CA THR A 131 -7.65 -5.15 -4.76
C THR A 131 -9.00 -4.95 -4.09
N VAL A 132 -9.91 -4.27 -4.77
CA VAL A 132 -11.29 -4.02 -4.33
C VAL A 132 -12.20 -5.07 -4.93
N GLN A 133 -13.05 -5.65 -4.08
CA GLN A 133 -14.10 -6.60 -4.43
C GLN A 133 -15.48 -6.06 -3.99
N GLY A 134 -16.56 -6.66 -4.50
CA GLY A 134 -17.93 -6.20 -4.29
C GLY A 134 -18.40 -5.15 -5.29
N TRP A 135 -17.54 -4.78 -6.26
CA TRP A 135 -17.85 -3.86 -7.36
C TRP A 135 -17.88 -4.58 -8.73
N GLU A 136 -17.55 -5.87 -8.77
CA GLU A 136 -17.67 -6.74 -9.94
C GLU A 136 -19.14 -6.81 -10.38
N GLY A 137 -19.39 -6.72 -11.69
CA GLY A 137 -20.77 -6.70 -12.24
C GLY A 137 -21.56 -5.42 -12.00
N ARG A 138 -21.05 -4.46 -11.22
CA ARG A 138 -21.70 -3.17 -10.88
C ARG A 138 -21.08 -1.97 -11.58
N SER A 139 -20.48 -2.20 -12.75
CA SER A 139 -19.61 -1.25 -13.48
C SER A 139 -20.28 0.06 -13.93
N ARG A 140 -21.62 0.15 -13.88
CA ARG A 140 -22.37 1.36 -14.25
C ARG A 140 -22.40 2.41 -13.13
N THR A 141 -22.07 2.05 -11.90
CA THR A 141 -22.11 2.96 -10.76
C THR A 141 -20.70 3.32 -10.33
N ALA A 142 -20.27 4.56 -10.61
CA ALA A 142 -18.91 5.03 -10.36
C ALA A 142 -18.68 5.55 -8.92
N VAL A 143 -19.75 5.88 -8.19
CA VAL A 143 -19.69 6.46 -6.85
C VAL A 143 -20.54 5.64 -5.89
N GLN A 144 -20.01 5.37 -4.70
CA GLN A 144 -20.79 4.92 -3.55
C GLN A 144 -20.57 5.86 -2.37
N ARG A 145 -21.69 6.34 -1.82
CA ARG A 145 -21.81 7.07 -0.55
C ARG A 145 -22.50 6.14 0.46
N SER A 146 -22.57 6.53 1.73
CA SER A 146 -23.19 5.69 2.77
C SER A 146 -24.66 5.33 2.53
N ASP A 147 -25.39 6.11 1.73
CA ASP A 147 -26.75 5.83 1.29
C ASP A 147 -26.83 4.90 0.05
N GLY A 148 -25.67 4.47 -0.47
CA GLY A 148 -25.56 3.58 -1.61
C GLY A 148 -25.92 2.13 -1.26
N SER A 149 -26.65 1.46 -2.16
CA SER A 149 -27.19 0.12 -1.93
C SER A 149 -26.15 -0.98 -1.70
N PHE A 150 -24.89 -0.75 -2.06
CA PHE A 150 -23.81 -1.70 -1.87
C PHE A 150 -22.55 -1.09 -1.25
N PHE A 151 -22.67 0.09 -0.64
CA PHE A 151 -21.55 0.79 0.00
C PHE A 151 -20.79 -0.09 1.00
N LEU A 152 -21.54 -0.83 1.84
CA LEU A 152 -20.98 -1.75 2.84
C LEU A 152 -20.61 -3.13 2.28
N GLU A 153 -20.91 -3.41 1.02
CA GLU A 153 -20.52 -4.65 0.35
C GLU A 153 -19.17 -4.54 -0.35
N ILE A 154 -18.66 -3.31 -0.53
CA ILE A 154 -17.36 -3.07 -1.12
C ILE A 154 -16.32 -3.37 -0.06
N VAL A 155 -15.59 -4.44 -0.29
CA VAL A 155 -14.48 -4.87 0.56
C VAL A 155 -13.20 -4.66 -0.23
N VAL A 156 -12.10 -4.47 0.46
CA VAL A 156 -10.83 -4.88 -0.14
C VAL A 156 -10.77 -6.39 0.02
N ALA A 157 -10.26 -7.09 -0.99
CA ALA A 157 -9.77 -8.44 -0.77
C ALA A 157 -8.97 -8.38 0.55
N PRO A 158 -9.12 -9.36 1.46
CA PRO A 158 -8.11 -9.50 2.52
C PRO A 158 -6.78 -9.35 1.81
N PRO A 159 -5.82 -8.54 2.32
CA PRO A 159 -4.53 -8.41 1.67
C PRO A 159 -4.18 -9.81 1.26
N ILE A 160 -4.17 -10.07 -0.07
CA ILE A 160 -3.91 -11.40 -0.62
C ILE A 160 -2.76 -11.86 0.24
N ASP A 161 -2.93 -12.98 0.96
CA ASP A 161 -1.93 -13.50 1.91
C ASP A 161 -0.61 -13.02 1.40
N PRO A 162 0.02 -12.02 2.08
CA PRO A 162 0.98 -11.14 1.43
C PRO A 162 1.89 -12.05 0.67
N GLU A 163 2.02 -11.82 -0.63
CA GLU A 163 2.91 -12.56 -1.52
C GLU A 163 4.27 -12.69 -0.80
N GLY A 164 4.42 -13.70 0.05
CA GLY A 164 5.34 -13.73 1.19
C GLY A 164 5.46 -12.45 2.06
N SER A 165 6.35 -12.54 3.04
CA SER A 165 7.03 -11.37 3.63
C SER A 165 7.77 -10.53 2.56
N GLU A 166 8.00 -11.10 1.37
CA GLU A 166 8.80 -10.54 0.30
C GLU A 166 8.08 -9.39 -0.43
N ALA A 167 6.83 -9.55 -0.85
CA ALA A 167 6.10 -8.46 -1.50
C ALA A 167 5.79 -7.30 -0.56
N LEU A 168 5.62 -7.57 0.74
CA LEU A 168 5.52 -6.51 1.74
C LEU A 168 6.82 -5.69 1.79
N GLN A 169 7.96 -6.36 1.73
CA GLN A 169 9.27 -5.72 1.69
C GLN A 169 9.45 -4.93 0.38
N GLU A 170 9.09 -5.48 -0.77
CA GLU A 170 9.16 -4.76 -2.05
C GLU A 170 8.27 -3.52 -2.07
N GLN A 171 7.04 -3.62 -1.55
CA GLN A 171 6.13 -2.49 -1.47
C GLN A 171 6.71 -1.40 -0.56
N LEU A 172 7.29 -1.78 0.58
CA LEU A 172 7.98 -0.85 1.46
C LEU A 172 9.16 -0.19 0.74
N ASP A 173 9.98 -0.95 0.04
CA ASP A 173 11.15 -0.46 -0.67
C ASP A 173 10.77 0.53 -1.78
N ARG A 174 9.73 0.23 -2.58
CA ARG A 174 9.20 1.17 -3.59
C ARG A 174 8.76 2.49 -2.96
N ARG A 175 8.05 2.43 -1.83
CA ARG A 175 7.57 3.62 -1.11
C ARG A 175 8.70 4.40 -0.44
N LEU A 176 9.71 3.70 0.06
CA LEU A 176 10.91 4.29 0.60
C LEU A 176 11.66 5.08 -0.48
N GLN A 177 11.86 4.50 -1.66
CA GLN A 177 12.52 5.20 -2.78
C GLN A 177 11.76 6.48 -3.16
N ALA A 178 10.43 6.42 -3.30
CA ALA A 178 9.62 7.60 -3.57
C ALA A 178 9.75 8.66 -2.45
N ALA A 179 9.75 8.24 -1.18
CA ALA A 179 9.91 9.15 -0.06
C ALA A 179 11.31 9.80 0.00
N LEU A 180 12.37 9.09 -0.42
CA LEU A 180 13.72 9.62 -0.50
C LEU A 180 13.88 10.67 -1.60
N THR A 181 13.12 10.56 -2.70
CA THR A 181 13.11 11.57 -3.78
C THR A 181 12.35 12.85 -3.43
N ASP A 182 11.52 12.83 -2.38
CA ASP A 182 10.74 14.00 -1.95
C ASP A 182 11.56 15.02 -1.15
N THR A 183 10.99 16.22 -0.97
CA THR A 183 11.58 17.23 -0.08
C THR A 183 11.34 16.90 1.39
N PRO A 184 12.22 17.37 2.30
CA PRO A 184 12.01 17.24 3.75
C PRO A 184 10.70 17.86 4.26
N ALA A 185 10.19 18.92 3.60
CA ALA A 185 8.94 19.57 3.98
C ALA A 185 7.73 18.65 3.69
N GLN A 186 7.68 18.05 2.50
CA GLN A 186 6.64 17.11 2.12
C GLN A 186 6.62 15.86 3.02
N ARG A 187 7.81 15.30 3.33
CA ARG A 187 7.90 14.19 4.29
C ARG A 187 7.36 14.57 5.67
N ARG A 188 7.73 15.74 6.19
CA ARG A 188 7.27 16.21 7.51
C ARG A 188 5.76 16.40 7.55
N GLN A 189 5.17 16.97 6.51
CA GLN A 189 3.71 17.12 6.41
C GLN A 189 3.00 15.76 6.46
N ARG A 190 3.51 14.74 5.75
CA ARG A 190 2.96 13.38 5.82
C ARG A 190 3.11 12.76 7.22
N LEU A 191 4.25 12.96 7.89
CA LEU A 191 4.49 12.43 9.24
C LEU A 191 3.61 13.07 10.32
N MET A 192 3.22 14.33 10.17
CA MET A 192 2.29 15.00 11.09
C MET A 192 0.92 14.33 11.11
N LEU A 193 0.50 13.76 9.99
CA LEU A 193 -0.82 13.18 9.79
C LEU A 193 -0.85 11.65 9.85
N ALA A 194 0.33 11.02 9.81
CA ALA A 194 0.44 9.57 9.85
C ALA A 194 0.05 9.01 11.23
N PRO A 195 -0.68 7.87 11.27
CA PRO A 195 -0.96 7.18 12.52
C PRO A 195 0.37 6.81 13.22
N LYS A 196 0.44 7.07 14.52
CA LYS A 196 1.66 6.81 15.31
C LYS A 196 1.90 5.32 15.55
N LEU A 197 0.84 4.53 15.51
CA LEU A 197 0.89 3.08 15.68
C LEU A 197 0.62 2.42 14.32
N PRO A 198 1.59 1.68 13.76
CA PRO A 198 1.36 0.95 12.52
C PRO A 198 0.43 -0.23 12.77
N ARG A 199 -0.35 -0.58 11.75
CA ARG A 199 -1.19 -1.79 11.76
C ARG A 199 -0.29 -3.03 11.80
N LYS A 200 -0.68 -4.01 12.63
CA LYS A 200 -0.12 -5.35 12.59
C LYS A 200 -0.85 -6.21 11.56
N ILE A 201 -0.10 -6.98 10.78
CA ILE A 201 -0.61 -8.01 9.90
C ILE A 201 0.05 -9.33 10.25
N SER A 202 -0.69 -10.44 10.10
CA SER A 202 -0.13 -11.78 10.18
C SER A 202 0.32 -12.19 8.78
N VAL A 203 1.48 -12.82 8.68
CA VAL A 203 2.03 -13.36 7.44
C VAL A 203 2.28 -14.86 7.62
N ALA A 204 1.88 -15.67 6.65
CA ALA A 204 2.26 -17.08 6.62
C ALA A 204 3.66 -17.21 6.02
N THR A 205 4.51 -18.02 6.63
CA THR A 205 5.87 -18.31 6.12
C THR A 205 6.13 -19.81 6.16
N VAL A 206 6.87 -20.30 5.17
CA VAL A 206 7.38 -21.67 5.15
C VAL A 206 8.76 -21.65 5.77
N ALA A 207 8.97 -22.53 6.75
CA ALA A 207 10.26 -22.69 7.42
C ALA A 207 10.68 -24.16 7.41
N PHE A 208 11.99 -24.40 7.38
CA PHE A 208 12.56 -25.73 7.52
C PHE A 208 12.80 -26.04 8.99
N VAL A 209 12.41 -27.24 9.43
CA VAL A 209 12.84 -27.80 10.71
C VAL A 209 14.30 -28.21 10.55
N ARG A 210 15.21 -27.42 11.12
CA ARG A 210 16.65 -27.67 11.03
C ARG A 210 17.12 -28.65 12.11
N ASN A 211 18.11 -29.46 11.77
CA ASN A 211 18.79 -30.36 12.68
C ASN A 211 19.69 -29.58 13.64
N ALA A 212 19.37 -29.65 14.93
CA ALA A 212 20.11 -28.95 15.99
C ALA A 212 21.56 -29.43 16.10
N ASP A 213 21.84 -30.71 15.85
CA ASP A 213 23.19 -31.27 15.94
C ASP A 213 24.10 -30.71 14.84
N VAL A 214 23.57 -30.50 13.63
CA VAL A 214 24.31 -29.85 12.53
C VAL A 214 24.68 -28.42 12.91
N ILE A 215 23.74 -27.68 13.51
CA ILE A 215 23.98 -26.30 13.95
C ILE A 215 25.05 -26.29 15.06
N ALA A 216 24.91 -27.14 16.07
CA ALA A 216 25.83 -27.22 17.19
C ALA A 216 27.25 -27.59 16.73
N GLU A 217 27.40 -28.63 15.90
CA GLU A 217 28.69 -29.09 15.38
C GLU A 217 29.40 -27.99 14.58
N VAL A 218 28.67 -27.27 13.73
CA VAL A 218 29.22 -26.18 12.92
C VAL A 218 29.66 -25.00 13.78
N LEU A 219 28.89 -24.65 14.82
CA LEU A 219 29.26 -23.58 15.75
C LEU A 219 30.48 -23.95 16.61
N LEU A 220 30.57 -25.21 17.06
CA LEU A 220 31.72 -25.71 17.81
C LEU A 220 32.98 -25.72 16.94
N ARG A 221 32.88 -26.24 15.70
CA ARG A 221 33.96 -26.22 14.70
C ARG A 221 34.49 -24.81 14.45
N ALA A 222 33.58 -23.83 14.37
CA ALA A 222 33.93 -22.44 14.11
C ALA A 222 34.66 -21.75 15.28
N ALA A 223 34.57 -22.29 16.50
CA ALA A 223 35.25 -21.78 17.69
C ALA A 223 35.12 -20.25 17.88
N GLY A 224 33.93 -19.71 17.60
CA GLY A 224 33.65 -18.28 17.72
C GLY A 224 34.27 -17.38 16.65
N LYS A 225 34.75 -17.93 15.54
CA LYS A 225 35.25 -17.19 14.37
C LYS A 225 34.39 -17.45 13.15
N CYS A 226 34.12 -16.41 12.37
CA CYS A 226 33.45 -16.53 11.08
C CYS A 226 34.29 -17.39 10.13
N GLU A 227 33.70 -18.39 9.50
CA GLU A 227 34.42 -19.30 8.59
C GLU A 227 34.65 -18.72 7.18
N SER A 228 34.08 -17.54 6.89
CA SER A 228 34.30 -16.80 5.64
C SER A 228 35.36 -15.72 5.77
N CYS A 229 35.23 -14.82 6.74
CA CYS A 229 36.16 -13.69 6.93
C CYS A 229 37.19 -13.90 8.04
N PHE A 230 37.12 -15.01 8.77
CA PHE A 230 38.02 -15.38 9.87
C PHE A 230 38.05 -14.42 11.07
N ALA A 231 37.18 -13.39 11.07
CA ALA A 231 37.02 -12.48 12.19
C ALA A 231 36.29 -13.16 13.36
N SER A 232 36.60 -12.76 14.59
CA SER A 232 35.85 -13.17 15.77
C SER A 232 34.37 -12.77 15.67
N ALA A 233 33.50 -13.51 16.33
CA ALA A 233 32.09 -13.16 16.47
C ALA A 233 31.93 -11.71 16.97
N PRO A 234 30.96 -10.95 16.43
CA PRO A 234 30.83 -9.53 16.72
C PRO A 234 30.40 -9.25 18.17
N PHE A 235 29.74 -10.19 18.82
CA PHE A 235 29.29 -10.11 20.21
C PHE A 235 29.01 -11.50 20.78
N PHE A 236 28.75 -11.55 22.08
CA PHE A 236 28.33 -12.77 22.79
C PHE A 236 26.83 -12.72 23.08
N ARG A 237 26.15 -13.87 22.98
CA ARG A 237 24.73 -14.01 23.31
C ARG A 237 24.49 -13.62 24.75
N ARG A 238 23.43 -12.86 25.01
CA ARG A 238 23.05 -12.47 26.37
C ARG A 238 22.60 -13.66 27.23
N THR A 239 22.03 -14.70 26.62
CA THR A 239 21.41 -15.83 27.31
C THR A 239 22.41 -16.80 27.90
N ASP A 240 23.50 -17.07 27.19
CA ASP A 240 24.47 -18.14 27.53
C ASP A 240 25.94 -17.71 27.36
N HIS A 241 26.19 -16.43 27.02
CA HIS A 241 27.52 -15.89 26.78
C HIS A 241 28.31 -16.58 25.65
N SER A 242 27.66 -17.34 24.76
CA SER A 242 28.33 -17.95 23.61
C SER A 242 28.60 -16.93 22.47
N PRO A 243 29.65 -17.13 21.65
CA PRO A 243 29.90 -16.27 20.49
C PRO A 243 28.74 -16.28 19.49
N TYR A 244 28.29 -15.11 19.01
CA TYR A 244 27.19 -15.03 18.06
C TYR A 244 27.65 -15.20 16.61
N LEU A 245 27.35 -16.36 16.02
CA LEU A 245 27.45 -16.66 14.59
C LEU A 245 26.13 -17.26 14.09
N GLU A 246 25.87 -17.13 12.79
CA GLU A 246 24.70 -17.64 12.10
C GLU A 246 25.11 -18.79 11.18
N VAL A 247 24.47 -19.96 11.32
CA VAL A 247 24.77 -21.13 10.47
C VAL A 247 23.98 -21.04 9.17
N HIS A 248 24.72 -20.92 8.07
CA HIS A 248 24.21 -20.87 6.70
C HIS A 248 24.47 -22.20 5.99
N HIS A 249 23.58 -22.59 5.06
CA HIS A 249 23.82 -23.72 4.16
C HIS A 249 24.34 -23.21 2.83
N ARG A 250 25.49 -23.73 2.38
CA ARG A 250 26.15 -23.34 1.12
C ARG A 250 25.24 -23.57 -0.08
N ILE A 251 24.62 -24.74 -0.17
CA ILE A 251 23.45 -24.99 -0.99
C ILE A 251 22.23 -24.75 -0.10
N ARG A 252 21.45 -23.71 -0.39
CA ARG A 252 20.31 -23.34 0.45
C ARG A 252 19.30 -24.48 0.51
N LEU A 253 18.68 -24.70 1.68
CA LEU A 253 17.62 -25.69 1.83
C LEU A 253 16.44 -25.44 0.86
N ALA A 254 16.15 -24.16 0.58
CA ALA A 254 15.12 -23.76 -0.38
C ALA A 254 15.44 -24.20 -1.83
N ASP A 255 16.72 -24.39 -2.17
CA ASP A 255 17.18 -24.87 -3.47
C ASP A 255 17.42 -26.39 -3.49
N GLY A 256 16.95 -27.11 -2.46
CA GLY A 256 17.13 -28.56 -2.32
C GLY A 256 18.45 -28.99 -1.67
N GLY A 257 19.17 -28.07 -1.01
CA GLY A 257 20.36 -28.41 -0.24
C GLY A 257 20.08 -29.31 0.96
N GLU A 258 21.04 -30.17 1.30
CA GLU A 258 20.91 -31.07 2.44
C GLU A 258 21.24 -30.38 3.77
N ASP A 259 20.56 -30.77 4.84
CA ASP A 259 20.86 -30.30 6.20
C ASP A 259 21.98 -31.12 6.84
N THR A 260 23.22 -30.87 6.41
CA THR A 260 24.42 -31.60 6.84
C THR A 260 25.56 -30.66 7.22
N VAL A 261 26.48 -31.12 8.07
CA VAL A 261 27.67 -30.35 8.50
C VAL A 261 28.57 -29.97 7.32
N ALA A 262 28.65 -30.82 6.29
CA ALA A 262 29.40 -30.57 5.07
C ALA A 262 28.79 -29.42 4.24
N ASN A 263 27.47 -29.33 4.20
CA ASN A 263 26.76 -28.24 3.52
C ASN A 263 26.65 -26.96 4.39
N ALA A 264 27.03 -26.99 5.66
CA ALA A 264 26.84 -25.88 6.58
C ALA A 264 28.13 -25.11 6.92
N ILE A 265 27.98 -23.80 7.16
CA ILE A 265 29.05 -22.85 7.48
C ILE A 265 28.60 -21.83 8.54
N ALA A 266 29.45 -21.51 9.51
CA ALA A 266 29.19 -20.48 10.53
C ALA A 266 29.70 -19.11 10.06
N LEU A 267 28.79 -18.13 9.98
CA LEU A 267 29.09 -16.80 9.46
C LEU A 267 28.75 -15.70 10.47
N CYS A 268 29.51 -14.60 10.44
CA CYS A 268 29.06 -13.38 11.11
C CYS A 268 27.88 -12.77 10.34
N PRO A 269 27.04 -11.92 10.96
CA PRO A 269 25.83 -11.36 10.32
C PRO A 269 26.12 -10.65 8.99
N ASN A 270 27.27 -9.99 8.87
CA ASN A 270 27.67 -9.28 7.66
C ASN A 270 28.01 -10.25 6.51
N CYS A 271 28.78 -11.30 6.79
CA CYS A 271 29.09 -12.33 5.79
C CYS A 271 27.83 -13.11 5.43
N HIS A 272 27.00 -13.47 6.41
CA HIS A 272 25.76 -14.19 6.17
C HIS A 272 24.81 -13.42 5.24
N ARG A 273 24.60 -12.12 5.51
CA ARG A 273 23.83 -11.25 4.62
C ARG A 273 24.45 -11.16 3.23
N ARG A 274 25.78 -11.10 3.11
CA ARG A 274 26.46 -11.06 1.81
C ARG A 274 26.15 -12.29 0.96
N GLU A 275 26.17 -13.50 1.54
CA GLU A 275 25.82 -14.74 0.81
C GLU A 275 24.37 -14.72 0.29
N HIS A 276 23.46 -13.99 0.92
CA HIS A 276 22.09 -13.84 0.44
C HIS A 276 21.93 -12.84 -0.73
N TYR A 277 22.88 -11.91 -0.90
CA TYR A 277 22.78 -10.81 -1.88
C TYR A 277 23.89 -10.82 -2.95
N ALA A 278 24.82 -11.77 -2.89
CA ALA A 278 25.96 -11.90 -3.81
C ALA A 278 25.59 -12.61 -5.13
#